data_AF-A0A2H5ZT62-F1
#
_entry.id   AF-A0A2H5ZT62-F1
#
_cell.length_a   1.000
_cell.length_b   1.000
_cell.length_c   1.000
_cell.angle_alpha   90.00
_cell.angle_beta   90.00
_cell.angle_gamma   90.00
#
_symmetry.space_group_name_H-M   'P 1'
#
loop_
_entity.id
_entity.type
_entity.pdbx_description
1 polymer ?
#
loop_
_entity_poly.entity_id
_entity_poly.type
_entity_poly.pdbx_seq_one_letter_code
_entity_poly.pdbx_strand_id
1 'polypeptide(L)'
;MGPARLAFERGELTLDFQSTIVYVTQVQPLVRAGRAVPLMTLGYLDERGRVVRDPAIPDLPTVYEVYQQIHGRKPDGLLRWKAFRALFAAGWVYGRGLWAPGGTPPEVMRELHEAVDRMNRDPDFQRDVAQRLLEGYALHRGDRVEPVVHRNLQITLDVVKFIRDLMQQKYGQEI
;
A
#
# COMPACT_ATOMS: atom_id res chain seq x y z
N MET A 1 2.11 -20.33 4.41
CA MET A 1 1.15 -19.51 5.17
C MET A 1 1.80 -19.05 6.46
N GLY A 2 1.62 -17.79 6.86
CA GLY A 2 2.18 -17.27 8.10
C GLY A 2 1.38 -17.68 9.35
N PRO A 3 1.97 -17.63 10.56
CA PRO A 3 1.31 -18.01 11.81
C PRO A 3 -0.01 -17.26 12.09
N ALA A 4 -0.08 -15.98 11.76
CA ALA A 4 -1.27 -15.14 11.99
C ALA A 4 -2.50 -15.61 11.19
N ARG A 5 -2.31 -16.05 9.95
CA ARG A 5 -3.43 -16.54 9.12
C ARG A 5 -3.99 -17.86 9.64
N LEU A 6 -3.12 -18.79 10.03
CA LEU A 6 -3.55 -20.07 10.60
C LEU A 6 -4.31 -19.87 11.91
N ALA A 7 -3.94 -18.85 12.69
CA ALA A 7 -4.67 -18.46 13.89
C ALA A 7 -6.07 -17.91 13.52
N PHE A 8 -6.18 -17.05 12.49
CA PHE A 8 -7.48 -16.56 12.00
C PHE A 8 -8.40 -17.68 11.48
N GLU A 9 -7.89 -18.58 10.63
CA GLU A 9 -8.68 -19.70 10.08
C GLU A 9 -9.17 -20.69 11.15
N ARG A 10 -8.44 -20.78 12.27
CA ARG A 10 -8.81 -21.57 13.46
C ARG A 10 -9.70 -20.82 14.45
N GLY A 11 -9.98 -19.54 14.19
CA GLY A 11 -10.78 -18.68 15.06
C GLY A 11 -10.04 -18.13 16.28
N GLU A 12 -8.71 -18.26 16.33
CA GLU A 12 -7.86 -17.71 17.40
C GLU A 12 -7.67 -16.18 17.26
N LEU A 13 -7.86 -15.64 16.05
CA LEU A 13 -7.88 -14.19 15.77
C LEU A 13 -9.19 -13.80 15.09
N THR A 14 -9.80 -12.69 15.51
CA THR A 14 -11.04 -12.16 14.91
C THR A 14 -10.79 -11.26 13.71
N LEU A 15 -9.57 -10.69 13.60
CA LEU A 15 -9.17 -9.78 12.54
C LEU A 15 -7.83 -10.23 11.94
N ASP A 16 -7.73 -10.12 10.63
CA ASP A 16 -6.55 -10.50 9.87
C ASP A 16 -6.29 -9.49 8.74
N PHE A 17 -5.02 -9.28 8.41
CA PHE A 17 -4.58 -8.45 7.30
C PHE A 17 -3.76 -9.31 6.33
N GLN A 18 -4.14 -9.26 5.06
CA GLN A 18 -3.49 -10.04 4.00
C GLN A 18 -3.12 -9.12 2.84
N SER A 19 -2.02 -9.44 2.15
CA SER A 19 -1.69 -8.75 0.90
C SER A 19 -2.73 -9.05 -0.18
N THR A 20 -2.84 -8.17 -1.17
CA THR A 20 -3.86 -8.26 -2.24
C THR A 20 -3.83 -9.62 -2.94
N ILE A 21 -2.64 -10.12 -3.28
CA ILE A 21 -2.51 -11.45 -3.93
C ILE A 21 -3.04 -12.59 -3.05
N VAL A 22 -2.75 -12.58 -1.75
CA VAL A 22 -3.21 -13.63 -0.83
C VAL A 22 -4.71 -13.52 -0.61
N TYR A 23 -5.25 -12.30 -0.53
CA TYR A 23 -6.68 -12.09 -0.44
C TYR A 23 -7.42 -12.69 -1.66
N VAL A 24 -7.00 -12.31 -2.87
CA VAL A 24 -7.63 -12.78 -4.12
C VAL A 24 -7.53 -14.29 -4.28
N THR A 25 -6.34 -14.85 -4.06
CA THR A 25 -6.10 -16.27 -4.35
C THR A 25 -6.59 -17.21 -3.25
N GLN A 26 -6.65 -16.76 -1.99
CA GLN A 26 -6.83 -17.68 -0.86
C GLN A 26 -7.89 -17.23 0.17
N VAL A 27 -8.26 -15.95 0.25
CA VAL A 27 -9.29 -15.47 1.21
C VAL A 27 -10.64 -15.30 0.54
N GLN A 28 -10.70 -14.83 -0.71
CA GLN A 28 -11.96 -14.73 -1.45
C GLN A 28 -12.79 -16.04 -1.48
N PRO A 29 -12.18 -17.25 -1.61
CA PRO A 29 -12.93 -18.50 -1.46
C PRO A 29 -13.61 -18.64 -0.09
N LEU A 30 -12.97 -18.20 1.00
CA LEU A 30 -13.54 -18.21 2.34
C LEU A 30 -14.69 -17.20 2.47
N VAL A 31 -14.56 -16.03 1.84
CA VAL A 31 -15.63 -15.02 1.79
C VAL A 31 -16.85 -15.57 1.06
N ARG A 32 -16.66 -16.20 -0.11
CA ARG A 32 -17.74 -16.84 -0.86
C ARG A 32 -18.41 -17.98 -0.08
N ALA A 33 -17.64 -18.67 0.76
CA ALA A 33 -18.16 -19.71 1.66
C ALA A 33 -18.79 -19.15 2.95
N GLY A 34 -18.88 -17.83 3.13
CA GLY A 34 -19.46 -17.20 4.33
C GLY A 34 -18.59 -17.34 5.59
N ARG A 35 -17.32 -17.72 5.45
CA ARG A 35 -16.38 -17.99 6.55
C ARG A 35 -15.49 -16.78 6.89
N ALA A 36 -15.51 -15.74 6.06
CA ALA A 36 -14.78 -14.50 6.29
C ALA A 36 -15.59 -13.31 5.75
N VAL A 37 -15.46 -12.15 6.38
CA VAL A 37 -16.09 -10.90 5.93
C VAL A 37 -14.99 -9.89 5.62
N PRO A 38 -14.81 -9.47 4.36
CA PRO A 38 -13.85 -8.43 4.03
C PRO A 38 -14.37 -7.07 4.52
N LEU A 39 -13.54 -6.34 5.28
CA LEU A 39 -13.95 -5.09 5.90
C LEU A 39 -13.51 -3.86 5.10
N MET A 40 -12.25 -3.82 4.67
CA MET A 40 -11.64 -2.67 3.99
C MET A 40 -10.29 -3.02 3.37
N THR A 41 -9.78 -2.14 2.52
CA THR A 41 -8.38 -2.14 2.06
C THR A 41 -7.60 -0.99 2.71
N LEU A 42 -6.26 -1.03 2.67
CA LEU A 42 -5.45 0.15 3.00
C LEU A 42 -5.63 1.27 1.96
N GLY A 43 -6.09 0.90 0.76
CA GLY A 43 -6.26 1.76 -0.41
C GLY A 43 -5.07 1.69 -1.35
N TYR A 44 -5.02 2.64 -2.28
CA TYR A 44 -3.96 2.84 -3.27
C TYR A 44 -3.58 4.31 -3.31
N LEU A 45 -2.30 4.65 -3.53
CA LEU A 45 -1.92 6.05 -3.73
C LEU A 45 -1.94 6.39 -5.22
N ASP A 46 -2.76 7.36 -5.59
CA ASP A 46 -2.73 7.92 -6.94
C ASP A 46 -1.47 8.78 -7.17
N GLU A 47 -1.26 9.22 -8.42
CA GLU A 47 -0.18 10.15 -8.80
C GLU A 47 -0.28 11.53 -8.10
N ARG A 48 -1.34 11.79 -7.33
CA ARG A 48 -1.48 12.99 -6.50
C ARG A 48 -1.18 12.69 -5.02
N GLY A 49 -0.86 11.45 -4.67
CA GLY A 49 -0.60 10.99 -3.30
C GLY A 49 -1.85 10.94 -2.44
N ARG A 50 -3.03 10.78 -3.04
CA ARG A 50 -4.30 10.59 -2.32
C ARG A 50 -4.58 9.10 -2.20
N VAL A 51 -5.13 8.70 -1.05
CA VAL A 51 -5.63 7.34 -0.87
C VAL A 51 -6.93 7.21 -1.65
N VAL A 52 -6.92 6.34 -2.65
CA VAL A 52 -8.07 5.97 -3.49
C VAL A 52 -8.37 4.48 -3.31
N ARG A 53 -9.48 4.01 -3.87
CA ARG A 53 -9.83 2.58 -3.90
C ARG A 53 -8.71 1.77 -4.55
N ASP A 54 -8.48 0.59 -4.01
CA ASP A 54 -7.53 -0.35 -4.58
C ASP A 54 -8.07 -0.83 -5.94
N PRO A 55 -7.36 -0.64 -7.06
CA PRO A 55 -7.85 -1.05 -8.38
C PRO A 55 -8.00 -2.57 -8.50
N ALA A 56 -7.29 -3.37 -7.70
CA ALA A 56 -7.45 -4.82 -7.66
C ALA A 56 -8.66 -5.26 -6.82
N ILE A 57 -9.16 -4.39 -5.92
CA ILE A 57 -10.31 -4.67 -5.05
C ILE A 57 -11.20 -3.42 -4.92
N PRO A 58 -11.82 -2.94 -6.02
CA PRO A 58 -12.52 -1.65 -6.04
C PRO A 58 -13.79 -1.62 -5.19
N ASP A 59 -14.42 -2.77 -5.00
CA ASP A 59 -15.70 -2.88 -4.29
C ASP A 59 -15.56 -2.66 -2.77
N LEU A 60 -14.37 -2.88 -2.21
CA LEU A 60 -14.13 -2.70 -0.77
C LEU A 60 -13.73 -1.27 -0.42
N PRO A 61 -14.23 -0.71 0.70
CA PRO A 61 -13.86 0.61 1.15
C PRO A 61 -12.39 0.69 1.55
N THR A 62 -11.80 1.87 1.37
CA THR A 62 -10.50 2.16 1.96
C THR A 62 -10.64 2.43 3.46
N VAL A 63 -9.55 2.29 4.19
CA VAL A 63 -9.44 2.74 5.59
C VAL A 63 -9.83 4.21 5.78
N TYR A 64 -9.59 5.06 4.77
CA TYR A 64 -10.01 6.47 4.79
C TYR A 64 -11.54 6.59 4.80
N GLU A 65 -12.22 5.85 3.94
CA GLU A 65 -13.68 5.86 3.84
C GLU A 65 -14.33 5.20 5.07
N VAL A 66 -13.79 4.09 5.56
CA VAL A 66 -14.28 3.44 6.79
C VAL A 66 -14.13 4.38 7.99
N TYR A 67 -13.01 5.10 8.11
CA TYR A 67 -12.86 6.12 9.15
C TYR A 67 -13.97 7.17 9.06
N GLN A 68 -14.26 7.66 7.85
CA GLN A 68 -15.30 8.65 7.63
C GLN A 68 -16.70 8.10 7.95
N GLN A 69 -16.99 6.84 7.61
CA GLN A 69 -18.25 6.18 7.94
C GLN A 69 -18.47 6.05 9.44
N ILE A 70 -17.42 5.68 10.19
CA ILE A 70 -17.51 5.47 11.64
C ILE A 70 -17.58 6.81 12.40
N HIS A 71 -16.82 7.81 11.97
CA HIS A 71 -16.65 9.06 12.72
C HIS A 71 -17.41 10.27 12.16
N GLY A 72 -18.05 10.13 11.00
CA GLY A 72 -18.78 11.21 10.33
C GLY A 72 -17.89 12.36 9.81
N ARG A 73 -16.57 12.20 9.84
CA ARG A 73 -15.60 13.21 9.42
C ARG A 73 -14.38 12.59 8.76
N LYS A 74 -13.74 13.36 7.89
CA LYS A 74 -12.49 12.95 7.24
C LYS A 74 -11.35 12.87 8.26
N PRO A 75 -10.41 11.93 8.11
CA PRO A 75 -9.24 11.81 8.98
C PRO A 75 -8.16 12.87 8.69
N ASP A 76 -8.38 13.74 7.70
CA ASP A 76 -7.44 14.79 7.32
C ASP A 76 -7.03 15.69 8.50
N GLY A 77 -5.75 16.02 8.55
CA GLY A 77 -5.18 16.84 9.63
C GLY A 77 -4.80 16.08 10.90
N LEU A 78 -5.39 14.89 11.17
CA LEU A 78 -5.05 14.10 12.35
C LEU A 78 -3.62 13.56 12.30
N LEU A 79 -2.87 13.69 13.41
CA LEU A 79 -1.52 13.12 13.52
C LEU A 79 -1.49 11.61 13.28
N ARG A 80 -2.49 10.88 13.81
CA ARG A 80 -2.64 9.44 13.60
C ARG A 80 -2.81 9.09 12.12
N TRP A 81 -3.58 9.89 11.38
CA TRP A 81 -3.77 9.69 9.95
C TRP A 81 -2.50 10.01 9.15
N LYS A 82 -1.83 11.12 9.48
CA LYS A 82 -0.54 11.47 8.87
C LYS A 82 0.50 10.37 9.09
N ALA A 83 0.59 9.82 10.31
CA ALA A 83 1.46 8.71 10.65
C ALA A 83 1.13 7.44 9.87
N PHE A 84 -0.15 7.04 9.84
CA PHE A 84 -0.62 5.90 9.05
C PHE A 84 -0.26 6.06 7.57
N ARG A 85 -0.56 7.23 6.97
CA ARG A 85 -0.30 7.49 5.55
C ARG A 85 1.20 7.45 5.24
N ALA A 86 2.05 7.97 6.12
CA ALA A 86 3.50 7.92 5.96
C ALA A 86 4.03 6.48 5.94
N LEU A 87 3.61 5.66 6.90
CA LEU A 87 4.00 4.24 6.97
C LEU A 87 3.43 3.44 5.79
N PHE A 88 2.19 3.71 5.39
CA PHE A 88 1.55 3.09 4.23
C PHE A 88 2.28 3.44 2.92
N ALA A 89 2.61 4.72 2.71
CA ALA A 89 3.34 5.16 1.53
C ALA A 89 4.73 4.51 1.46
N ALA A 90 5.50 4.57 2.55
CA ALA A 90 6.86 4.05 2.59
C ALA A 90 6.92 2.51 2.53
N GLY A 91 6.11 1.83 3.35
CA GLY A 91 6.17 0.39 3.53
C GLY A 91 5.40 -0.42 2.50
N TRP A 92 4.31 0.13 1.93
CA TRP A 92 3.44 -0.60 1.02
C TRP A 92 3.57 -0.11 -0.42
N VAL A 93 3.34 1.18 -0.66
CA VAL A 93 3.27 1.72 -2.03
C VAL A 93 4.66 1.83 -2.67
N TYR A 94 5.63 2.40 -1.96
CA TYR A 94 6.98 2.60 -2.46
C TYR A 94 7.98 1.54 -2.00
N GLY A 95 7.51 0.54 -1.23
CA GLY A 95 8.35 -0.56 -0.75
C GLY A 95 8.91 -1.45 -1.86
N ARG A 96 8.36 -1.39 -3.08
CA ARG A 96 8.82 -2.14 -4.27
C ARG A 96 9.32 -1.24 -5.40
N GLY A 97 9.98 -0.13 -5.07
CA GLY A 97 10.58 0.78 -6.06
C GLY A 97 11.91 0.29 -6.63
N LEU A 98 12.13 0.53 -7.93
CA LEU A 98 13.46 0.48 -8.54
C LEU A 98 14.10 1.87 -8.43
N TRP A 99 15.22 1.95 -7.70
CA TRP A 99 15.92 3.21 -7.43
C TRP A 99 17.22 3.29 -8.20
N ALA A 100 17.50 4.45 -8.81
CA ALA A 100 18.78 4.74 -9.44
C ALA A 100 19.66 5.60 -8.50
N PRO A 101 20.99 5.42 -8.51
CA PRO A 101 21.90 6.28 -7.74
C PRO A 101 21.78 7.76 -8.12
N GLY A 102 21.99 8.64 -7.15
CA GLY A 102 22.12 10.07 -7.41
C GLY A 102 23.24 10.37 -8.41
N GLY A 103 22.97 11.21 -9.40
CA GLY A 103 23.92 11.53 -10.47
C GLY A 103 23.94 10.54 -11.64
N THR A 104 23.01 9.57 -11.69
CA THR A 104 22.80 8.74 -12.89
C THR A 104 22.58 9.63 -14.12
N PRO A 105 23.30 9.42 -15.24
CA PRO A 105 23.19 10.29 -16.41
C PRO A 105 21.76 10.39 -16.96
N PRO A 106 21.30 11.57 -17.42
CA PRO A 106 19.94 11.77 -17.90
C PRO A 106 19.53 10.81 -19.04
N GLU A 107 20.46 10.44 -19.90
CA GLU A 107 20.26 9.45 -20.97
C GLU A 107 19.96 8.06 -20.42
N VAL A 108 20.64 7.63 -19.36
CA VAL A 108 20.39 6.34 -18.71
C VAL A 108 19.03 6.35 -18.01
N MET A 109 18.68 7.47 -17.34
CA MET A 109 17.36 7.63 -16.73
C MET A 109 16.23 7.58 -17.76
N ARG A 110 16.44 8.17 -18.94
CA ARG A 110 15.47 8.13 -20.04
C ARG A 110 15.24 6.70 -20.52
N GLU A 111 16.29 5.93 -20.73
CA GLU A 111 16.19 4.51 -21.11
C GLU A 111 15.44 3.68 -20.06
N LEU A 112 15.69 3.92 -18.77
CA LEU A 112 14.94 3.27 -17.68
C LEU A 112 13.44 3.62 -17.73
N HIS A 113 13.11 4.90 -17.92
CA HIS A 113 11.71 5.33 -18.04
C HIS A 113 11.02 4.73 -19.28
N GLU A 114 11.72 4.69 -20.41
CA GLU A 114 11.22 4.08 -21.64
C GLU A 114 11.05 2.55 -21.49
N ALA A 115 11.95 1.88 -20.77
CA ALA A 115 11.80 0.47 -20.46
C ALA A 115 10.54 0.17 -19.64
N VAL A 116 10.27 0.97 -18.59
CA VAL A 116 9.02 0.87 -17.81
C VAL A 116 7.80 1.05 -18.71
N ASP A 117 7.84 2.04 -19.59
CA ASP A 117 6.79 2.31 -20.57
C ASP A 117 6.59 1.16 -21.58
N ARG A 118 7.67 0.51 -22.02
CA ARG A 118 7.62 -0.69 -22.87
C ARG A 118 6.99 -1.87 -22.13
N MET A 119 7.42 -2.13 -20.88
CA MET A 119 6.86 -3.20 -20.04
C MET A 119 5.36 -3.00 -19.77
N ASN A 120 4.93 -1.77 -19.52
CA ASN A 120 3.50 -1.48 -19.33
C ASN A 120 2.65 -1.72 -20.59
N ARG A 121 3.24 -1.57 -21.79
CA ARG A 121 2.55 -1.80 -23.08
C ARG A 121 2.66 -3.24 -23.57
N ASP A 122 3.54 -4.05 -22.98
CA ASP A 122 3.77 -5.43 -23.36
C ASP A 122 2.63 -6.34 -22.84
N PRO A 123 1.81 -6.93 -23.73
CA PRO A 123 0.69 -7.78 -23.33
C PRO A 123 1.11 -9.05 -22.57
N ASP A 124 2.29 -9.59 -22.85
CA ASP A 124 2.81 -10.79 -22.18
C ASP A 124 3.26 -10.44 -20.77
N PHE A 125 3.93 -9.29 -20.62
CA PHE A 125 4.25 -8.74 -19.30
C PHE A 125 2.98 -8.50 -18.48
N GLN A 126 1.95 -7.88 -19.06
CA GLN A 126 0.70 -7.62 -18.36
C GLN A 126 -0.02 -8.90 -17.94
N ARG A 127 -0.05 -9.92 -18.80
CA ARG A 127 -0.72 -11.20 -18.50
C ARG A 127 0.02 -12.01 -17.44
N ASP A 128 1.32 -12.22 -17.62
CA ASP A 128 2.04 -13.23 -16.85
C ASP A 128 2.77 -12.65 -15.63
N VAL A 129 3.34 -11.45 -15.78
CA VAL A 129 4.18 -10.84 -14.75
C VAL A 129 3.37 -9.89 -13.87
N ALA A 130 2.60 -8.98 -14.47
CA ALA A 130 1.85 -7.99 -13.71
C ALA A 130 0.79 -8.65 -12.83
N GLN A 131 0.03 -9.61 -13.35
CA GLN A 131 -0.98 -10.32 -12.56
C GLN A 131 -0.38 -11.17 -11.44
N ARG A 132 0.74 -11.84 -11.69
CA ARG A 132 1.32 -12.80 -10.74
C ARG A 132 2.22 -12.15 -9.68
N LEU A 133 3.02 -11.16 -10.08
CA LEU A 133 4.08 -10.56 -9.24
C LEU A 133 3.78 -9.13 -8.80
N LEU A 134 3.11 -8.36 -9.66
CA LEU A 134 2.73 -6.98 -9.36
C LEU A 134 1.28 -6.85 -8.90
N GLU A 135 0.60 -7.97 -8.64
CA GLU A 135 -0.74 -7.98 -8.04
C GLU A 135 -1.76 -7.22 -8.91
N GLY A 136 -1.52 -7.16 -10.23
CA GLY A 136 -2.33 -6.44 -11.22
C GLY A 136 -2.06 -4.93 -11.30
N TYR A 137 -1.11 -4.40 -10.54
CA TYR A 137 -0.75 -2.98 -10.59
C TYR A 137 0.21 -2.68 -11.74
N ALA A 138 -0.04 -1.57 -12.43
CA ALA A 138 0.88 -1.03 -13.42
C ALA A 138 2.17 -0.51 -12.75
N LEU A 139 3.28 -0.56 -13.49
CA LEU A 139 4.51 0.08 -13.06
C LEU A 139 4.41 1.59 -13.23
N HIS A 140 4.94 2.34 -12.26
CA HIS A 140 5.02 3.80 -12.35
C HIS A 140 6.40 4.23 -12.80
N ARG A 141 6.45 5.18 -13.74
CA ARG A 141 7.72 5.83 -14.10
C ARG A 141 8.17 6.77 -12.99
N GLY A 142 9.47 6.72 -12.68
CA GLY A 142 10.10 7.54 -11.64
C GLY A 142 9.80 9.03 -11.79
N ASP A 143 10.00 9.60 -12.98
CA ASP A 143 9.75 11.01 -13.26
C ASP A 143 8.30 11.49 -13.01
N ARG A 144 7.32 10.58 -13.07
CA ARG A 144 5.91 10.91 -12.80
C ARG A 144 5.56 10.87 -11.32
N VAL A 145 6.24 10.02 -10.55
CA VAL A 145 5.91 9.80 -9.13
C VAL A 145 6.93 10.40 -8.18
N GLU A 146 8.11 10.80 -8.64
CA GLU A 146 9.20 11.35 -7.82
C GLU A 146 8.74 12.50 -6.91
N PRO A 147 7.99 13.51 -7.37
CA PRO A 147 7.48 14.56 -6.47
C PRO A 147 6.55 14.02 -5.38
N VAL A 148 5.76 12.99 -5.70
CA VAL A 148 4.81 12.35 -4.78
C VAL A 148 5.55 11.49 -3.77
N VAL A 149 6.55 10.74 -4.22
CA VAL A 149 7.47 9.95 -3.40
C VAL A 149 8.15 10.87 -2.39
N HIS A 150 8.83 11.93 -2.85
CA HIS A 150 9.53 12.86 -1.96
C HIS A 150 8.58 13.46 -0.92
N ARG A 151 7.40 13.94 -1.34
CA ARG A 151 6.41 14.50 -0.43
C ARG A 151 5.90 13.50 0.60
N ASN A 152 5.69 12.23 0.22
CA ASN A 152 5.15 11.22 1.13
C ASN A 152 6.20 10.57 2.02
N LEU A 153 7.47 10.55 1.60
CA LEU A 153 8.60 10.05 2.40
C LEU A 153 9.20 11.14 3.32
N GLN A 154 8.88 12.42 3.10
CA GLN A 154 9.20 13.50 4.02
C GLN A 154 8.22 13.50 5.21
N ILE A 155 8.56 12.73 6.23
CA ILE A 155 7.81 12.67 7.48
C ILE A 155 8.21 13.87 8.35
N THR A 156 7.22 14.65 8.78
CA THR A 156 7.44 15.80 9.65
C THR A 156 7.82 15.37 11.07
N LEU A 157 8.56 16.21 11.80
CA LEU A 157 9.08 15.87 13.14
C LEU A 157 7.98 15.55 14.16
N ASP A 158 6.82 16.21 14.07
CA ASP A 158 5.65 15.91 14.89
C ASP A 158 5.10 14.49 14.65
N VAL A 159 5.12 14.04 13.39
CA VAL A 159 4.70 12.68 13.01
C VAL A 159 5.73 11.64 13.46
N VAL A 160 7.04 11.91 13.28
CA VAL A 160 8.10 11.03 13.79
C VAL A 160 8.00 10.87 15.31
N LYS A 161 7.86 11.99 16.02
CA LYS A 161 7.66 11.99 17.48
C LYS A 161 6.42 11.19 17.85
N PHE A 162 5.29 11.42 17.18
CA PHE A 162 4.06 10.68 17.43
C PHE A 162 4.25 9.17 17.26
N ILE A 163 4.96 8.71 16.22
CA ILE A 163 5.22 7.29 15.98
C ILE A 163 6.12 6.71 17.10
N ARG A 164 7.19 7.41 17.48
CA ARG A 164 8.08 6.98 18.57
C ARG A 164 7.35 6.88 19.90
N ASP A 165 6.60 7.93 20.26
CA ASP A 165 5.81 7.97 21.50
C ASP A 165 4.78 6.82 21.52
N LEU A 166 4.13 6.54 20.39
CA LEU A 166 3.20 5.43 20.26
C LEU A 166 3.89 4.07 20.50
N MET A 167 5.06 3.85 19.89
CA MET A 167 5.81 2.59 20.04
C MET A 167 6.29 2.40 21.48
N GLN A 168 6.83 3.45 22.10
CA GLN A 168 7.33 3.39 23.46
C GLN A 168 6.20 3.19 24.46
N GLN A 169 5.16 4.04 24.42
CA GLN A 169 4.12 4.06 25.45
C GLN A 169 3.14 2.90 25.35
N LYS A 170 2.77 2.50 24.13
CA LYS A 170 1.75 1.45 23.92
C LYS A 170 2.37 0.07 23.77
N TYR A 171 3.54 -0.03 23.15
CA TYR A 171 4.14 -1.31 22.78
C TYR A 171 5.45 -1.61 23.51
N GLY A 172 5.98 -0.67 24.29
CA GLY A 172 7.24 -0.85 25.04
C GLY A 172 8.46 -1.00 24.13
N GLN A 173 8.42 -0.45 22.91
CA GLN A 173 9.50 -0.56 21.91
C GLN A 173 10.14 0.80 21.64
N GLU A 174 11.47 0.84 21.54
CA GLU A 174 12.23 2.04 21.13
C GLU A 174 12.65 1.95 19.65
N ILE A 175 12.43 3.03 18.89
CA ILE A 175 12.77 3.19 17.47
C ILE A 175 13.24 4.60 17.11
#